data_AF-A0A661JSA9-F1
#
_entry.id   AF-A0A661JSA9-F1
#
_cell.length_a   1.000
_cell.length_b   1.000
_cell.length_c   1.000
_cell.angle_alpha   90.00
_cell.angle_beta   90.00
_cell.angle_gamma   90.00
#
_symmetry.space_group_name_H-M   'P 1'
#
loop_
_entity.id
_entity.type
_entity.pdbx_description
1 polymer ?
#
loop_
_entity_poly.entity_id
_entity_poly.type
_entity_poly.pdbx_seq_one_letter_code
_entity_poly.pdbx_strand_id
1 'polypeptide(L)'
;MAEAFLQLAAGGRLDVESAGEDPLREIDPLTLEVMAEKGIDLAFRRPKALEELDLKRPFDLVVRMGCEVSCPHVPALREENWELEDPAGRSLSVYRWVRDQVEARVRELVNRLEE
;
A
#
# COMPACT_ATOMS: atom_id res chain seq x y z
N MET A 1 3.58 -2.69 1.44
CA MET A 1 4.53 -1.59 1.77
C MET A 1 3.79 -0.31 2.18
N ALA A 2 2.97 0.28 1.29
CA ALA A 2 2.29 1.56 1.53
C ALA A 2 1.45 1.58 2.82
N GLU A 3 0.60 0.57 3.06
CA GLU A 3 -0.22 0.44 4.27
C GLU A 3 0.62 0.57 5.55
N ALA A 4 1.76 -0.12 5.61
CA ALA A 4 2.63 -0.09 6.77
C ALA A 4 3.32 1.27 6.97
N PHE A 5 3.84 1.88 5.90
CA PHE A 5 4.43 3.21 5.98
C PHE A 5 3.41 4.26 6.43
N LEU A 6 2.18 4.20 5.91
CA LEU A 6 1.17 5.21 6.21
C LEU A 6 0.67 5.06 7.65
N GLN A 7 0.46 3.84 8.15
CA GLN A 7 0.11 3.61 9.55
C GLN A 7 1.18 4.15 10.52
N LEU A 8 2.45 3.94 10.20
CA LEU A 8 3.57 4.44 11.01
C LEU A 8 3.67 5.97 10.96
N ALA A 9 3.62 6.56 9.75
CA ALA A 9 3.76 8.00 9.57
C ALA A 9 2.54 8.78 10.13
N ALA A 10 1.33 8.22 10.04
CA ALA A 10 0.13 8.84 10.58
C ALA A 10 0.04 8.76 12.11
N GLY A 11 0.82 7.89 12.76
CA GLY A 11 0.82 7.76 14.23
C GLY A 11 -0.55 7.38 14.81
N GLY A 12 -1.33 6.56 14.10
CA GLY A 12 -2.66 6.12 14.53
C GLY A 12 -3.80 7.12 14.31
N ARG A 13 -3.56 8.23 13.60
CA ARG A 13 -4.59 9.21 13.24
C ARG A 13 -5.45 8.82 12.04
N LEU A 14 -5.00 7.85 11.25
CA LEU A 14 -5.68 7.36 10.07
C LEU A 14 -5.96 5.87 10.23
N ASP A 15 -7.17 5.45 9.87
CA ASP A 15 -7.48 4.05 9.58
C ASP A 15 -7.00 3.74 8.16
N VAL A 16 -6.11 2.76 8.03
CA VAL A 16 -5.44 2.45 6.77
C VAL A 16 -5.60 0.97 6.45
N GLU A 17 -6.05 0.70 5.23
CA GLU A 17 -6.19 -0.64 4.69
C GLU A 17 -5.54 -0.78 3.31
N SER A 18 -5.08 -1.98 2.99
CA SER A 18 -4.72 -2.36 1.62
C SER A 18 -5.38 -3.68 1.21
N ALA A 19 -5.73 -3.81 -0.06
CA ALA A 19 -6.22 -5.05 -0.67
C ALA A 19 -5.85 -5.09 -2.16
N GLY A 20 -5.93 -6.26 -2.77
CA GLY A 20 -5.75 -6.48 -4.20
C GLY A 20 -6.86 -7.34 -4.80
N GLU A 21 -7.01 -7.31 -6.13
CA GLU A 21 -7.96 -8.16 -6.87
C GLU A 21 -7.55 -9.64 -6.80
N ASP A 22 -6.27 -9.92 -7.08
CA ASP A 22 -5.68 -11.26 -6.98
C ASP A 22 -4.58 -11.29 -5.89
N PRO A 23 -4.94 -11.36 -4.60
CA PRO A 23 -3.96 -11.39 -3.52
C PRO A 23 -3.15 -12.69 -3.55
N LEU A 24 -1.84 -12.56 -3.35
CA LEU A 24 -0.98 -13.73 -3.10
C LEU A 24 -1.38 -14.44 -1.80
N ARG A 25 -0.99 -15.71 -1.66
CA ARG A 25 -1.28 -16.48 -0.43
C ARG A 25 -0.53 -15.96 0.79
N GLU A 26 0.66 -15.41 0.56
CA GLU A 26 1.57 -14.89 1.58
C GLU A 26 2.24 -13.63 1.06
N ILE A 27 2.80 -12.84 1.98
CA ILE A 27 3.59 -11.67 1.59
C ILE A 27 4.85 -12.16 0.89
N ASP A 28 5.17 -11.52 -0.24
CA ASP A 28 6.40 -11.78 -0.97
C ASP A 28 7.63 -11.69 -0.03
N PRO A 29 8.48 -12.73 0.04
CA PRO A 29 9.67 -12.74 0.88
C PRO A 29 10.61 -11.55 0.66
N LEU A 30 10.74 -11.06 -0.59
CA LEU A 30 11.54 -9.88 -0.89
C LEU A 30 10.90 -8.61 -0.33
N THR A 31 9.56 -8.54 -0.27
CA THR A 31 8.87 -7.45 0.42
C THR A 31 9.14 -7.48 1.92
N LEU A 32 9.14 -8.67 2.55
CA LEU A 32 9.51 -8.82 3.96
C LEU A 32 10.95 -8.34 4.21
N GLU A 33 11.89 -8.75 3.36
CA GLU A 33 13.31 -8.39 3.47
C GLU A 33 13.51 -6.87 3.38
N VAL A 34 12.99 -6.21 2.33
CA VAL A 34 13.21 -4.76 2.16
C VAL A 34 12.49 -3.92 3.20
N MET A 35 11.39 -4.40 3.78
CA MET A 35 10.69 -3.69 4.85
C MET A 35 11.41 -3.87 6.19
N ALA A 36 12.00 -5.05 6.45
CA ALA A 36 12.85 -5.28 7.61
C ALA A 36 14.10 -4.38 7.61
N GLU A 37 14.68 -4.06 6.44
CA GLU A 37 15.76 -3.07 6.33
C GLU A 37 15.38 -1.67 6.84
N LYS A 38 14.08 -1.33 6.81
CA LYS A 38 13.55 -0.07 7.37
C LYS A 38 13.08 -0.23 8.83
N GLY A 39 13.31 -1.38 9.44
CA GLY A 39 12.86 -1.70 10.79
C GLY A 39 11.36 -1.99 10.89
N ILE A 40 10.71 -2.34 9.78
CA ILE A 40 9.26 -2.59 9.72
C ILE A 40 9.03 -4.08 9.54
N ASP A 41 8.47 -4.72 10.57
CA ASP A 41 8.06 -6.11 10.51
C ASP A 41 6.65 -6.23 9.91
N LEU A 42 6.53 -7.04 8.86
CA LEU A 42 5.25 -7.36 8.21
C LEU A 42 4.84 -8.83 8.41
N ALA A 43 5.57 -9.62 9.20
CA ALA A 43 5.34 -11.06 9.33
C ALA A 43 3.92 -11.44 9.81
N PHE A 44 3.25 -10.56 10.54
CA PHE A 44 1.87 -10.75 11.01
C PHE A 44 0.80 -10.21 10.07
N ARG A 45 1.19 -9.62 8.94
CA ARG A 45 0.26 -9.16 7.90
C ARG A 45 0.05 -10.26 6.88
N ARG A 46 -1.06 -10.15 6.16
CA ARG A 46 -1.36 -11.00 5.01
C ARG A 46 -1.90 -10.17 3.85
N PRO A 47 -1.73 -10.63 2.61
CA PRO A 47 -2.51 -10.11 1.50
C PRO A 47 -4.01 -10.29 1.79
N LYS A 48 -4.79 -9.28 1.42
CA LYS A 48 -6.25 -9.22 1.57
C LYS A 48 -6.88 -9.10 0.19
N ALA A 49 -7.94 -9.86 -0.06
CA ALA A 49 -8.76 -9.69 -1.26
C ALA A 49 -9.62 -8.43 -1.13
N LEU A 50 -9.98 -7.83 -2.25
CA LEU A 50 -10.77 -6.59 -2.25
C LEU A 50 -12.15 -6.79 -1.61
N GLU A 51 -12.72 -7.98 -1.75
CA GLU A 51 -14.01 -8.38 -1.18
C GLU A 51 -13.99 -8.44 0.36
N GLU A 52 -12.79 -8.48 0.96
CA GLU A 52 -12.63 -8.45 2.42
C GLU A 52 -12.78 -7.05 3.01
N LEU A 53 -12.72 -6.00 2.18
CA LEU A 53 -12.89 -4.62 2.63
C LEU A 53 -14.38 -4.30 2.93
N ASP A 54 -14.64 -3.52 3.98
CA ASP A 54 -15.99 -3.01 4.24
C ASP A 54 -16.30 -1.81 3.34
N LEU A 55 -16.88 -2.08 2.17
CA LEU A 55 -17.25 -1.06 1.19
C LEU A 55 -18.63 -0.40 1.46
N LYS A 56 -19.23 -0.61 2.64
CA LYS A 56 -20.53 0.03 2.97
C LYS A 56 -20.43 1.54 3.13
N ARG A 57 -19.23 2.05 3.44
CA ARG A 57 -18.95 3.48 3.56
C ARG A 57 -17.83 3.85 2.58
N PRO A 58 -17.87 5.07 2.00
CA PRO A 58 -16.76 5.54 1.19
C PRO A 58 -15.52 5.76 2.04
N PHE A 59 -14.36 5.42 1.49
CA PHE A 59 -13.07 5.86 2.02
C PHE A 59 -12.89 7.36 1.77
N ASP A 60 -12.20 8.07 2.66
CA ASP A 60 -11.86 9.48 2.42
C ASP A 60 -10.86 9.62 1.25
N LEU A 61 -9.98 8.64 1.08
CA LEU A 61 -8.99 8.56 0.01
C LEU A 61 -8.74 7.09 -0.38
N VAL A 62 -8.79 6.80 -1.67
CA VAL A 62 -8.27 5.56 -2.26
C VAL A 62 -7.04 5.86 -3.09
N VAL A 63 -5.96 5.13 -2.83
CA VAL A 63 -4.71 5.21 -3.61
C VAL A 63 -4.59 3.94 -4.45
N ARG A 64 -4.59 4.09 -5.77
CA ARG A 64 -4.37 3.01 -6.72
C ARG A 64 -2.89 2.91 -7.06
N MET A 65 -2.36 1.70 -7.07
CA MET A 65 -0.96 1.39 -7.36
C MET A 65 -0.93 0.26 -8.39
N GLY A 66 -0.80 0.60 -9.67
CA GLY A 66 -0.62 -0.39 -10.75
C GLY A 66 -1.88 -1.11 -11.24
N CYS A 67 -3.08 -0.57 -11.06
CA CYS A 67 -4.28 -1.21 -11.62
C CYS A 67 -4.58 -0.70 -13.02
N GLU A 68 -4.35 -1.54 -14.03
CA GLU A 68 -4.41 -1.09 -15.43
C GLU A 68 -5.76 -1.30 -16.12
N VAL A 69 -6.65 -2.22 -15.70
CA VAL A 69 -7.89 -2.43 -16.49
C VAL A 69 -9.14 -2.94 -15.73
N SER A 70 -9.05 -3.62 -14.59
CA SER A 70 -10.20 -4.39 -14.04
C SER A 70 -10.55 -4.19 -12.57
N CYS A 71 -9.85 -3.33 -11.81
CA CYS A 71 -10.14 -3.24 -10.38
C CYS A 71 -11.61 -2.86 -10.12
N PRO A 72 -12.32 -3.62 -9.28
CA PRO A 72 -13.66 -3.27 -8.84
C PRO A 72 -13.70 -1.85 -8.26
N HIS A 73 -14.84 -1.18 -8.43
CA HIS A 73 -15.03 0.17 -7.91
C HIS A 73 -15.03 0.16 -6.37
N VAL A 74 -14.07 0.87 -5.79
CA VAL A 74 -13.99 1.12 -4.34
C VAL A 74 -14.56 2.51 -4.08
N PRO A 75 -15.67 2.66 -3.35
CA PRO A 75 -16.25 3.96 -3.07
C PRO A 75 -15.28 4.87 -2.31
N ALA A 76 -15.03 6.07 -2.83
CA ALA A 76 -14.12 7.03 -2.23
C ALA A 76 -14.56 8.48 -2.44
N LEU A 77 -14.21 9.38 -1.50
CA LEU A 77 -14.37 10.82 -1.67
C LEU A 77 -13.31 11.42 -2.59
N ARG A 78 -12.11 10.83 -2.55
CA ARG A 78 -10.95 11.20 -3.38
C ARG A 78 -10.25 9.95 -3.87
N GLU A 79 -9.69 10.02 -5.07
CA GLU A 79 -8.84 8.99 -5.64
C GLU A 79 -7.50 9.59 -6.08
N GLU A 80 -6.40 8.88 -5.78
CA GLU A 80 -5.07 9.18 -6.29
C GLU A 80 -4.52 7.94 -7.01
N ASN A 81 -3.81 8.15 -8.11
CA ASN A 81 -3.09 7.08 -8.79
C ASN A 81 -1.59 7.30 -8.61
N TRP A 82 -0.91 6.33 -8.03
CA TRP A 82 0.54 6.33 -7.89
C TRP A 82 1.14 5.43 -8.96
N GLU A 83 1.72 6.06 -9.98
CA GLU A 83 2.50 5.36 -11.01
C GLU A 83 3.78 4.80 -10.37
N LEU A 84 3.75 3.49 -10.10
CA LEU A 84 4.83 2.72 -9.50
C LEU A 84 5.02 1.45 -10.32
N GLU A 85 6.28 1.08 -10.55
CA GLU A 85 6.60 -0.20 -11.19
C GLU A 85 6.24 -1.34 -10.23
N ASP A 86 5.63 -2.42 -10.73
CA ASP A 86 5.41 -3.64 -9.95
C ASP A 86 6.76 -4.37 -9.76
N PRO A 87 7.25 -4.52 -8.51
CA PRO A 87 8.49 -5.23 -8.26
C PRO A 87 8.34 -6.75 -8.35
N ALA A 88 7.13 -7.31 -8.47
CA ALA A 88 6.88 -8.75 -8.47
C ALA A 88 7.78 -9.51 -9.47
N GLY A 89 8.51 -10.52 -8.97
CA GLY A 89 9.41 -11.34 -9.78
C GLY A 89 10.69 -10.63 -10.25
N ARG A 90 10.96 -9.42 -9.76
CA ARG A 90 12.17 -8.64 -10.08
C ARG A 90 13.25 -8.80 -9.01
N SER A 91 14.39 -8.15 -9.22
CA SER A 91 15.51 -8.22 -8.29
C SER A 91 15.24 -7.42 -7.00
N LEU A 92 15.93 -7.80 -5.92
CA LEU A 92 15.87 -7.10 -4.63
C LEU A 92 16.13 -5.59 -4.75
N SER A 93 17.01 -5.16 -5.67
CA SER A 93 17.26 -3.74 -5.94
C SER A 93 16.02 -3.00 -6.46
N VAL A 94 15.18 -3.65 -7.27
CA VAL A 94 13.90 -3.08 -7.74
C VAL A 94 12.92 -2.96 -6.56
N TYR A 95 12.82 -3.98 -5.70
CA TYR A 95 11.99 -3.89 -4.48
C TYR A 95 12.43 -2.72 -3.59
N ARG A 96 13.73 -2.53 -3.37
CA ARG A 96 14.25 -1.38 -2.60
C ARG A 96 13.89 -0.05 -3.25
N TRP A 97 14.03 0.05 -4.57
CA TRP A 97 13.67 1.26 -5.31
C TRP A 97 12.18 1.59 -5.20
N VAL A 98 11.30 0.61 -5.41
CA VAL A 98 9.85 0.78 -5.24
C VAL A 98 9.49 1.10 -3.79
N ARG A 99 10.09 0.43 -2.81
CA ARG A 99 9.90 0.73 -1.39
C ARG A 99 10.19 2.19 -1.07
N ASP A 100 11.33 2.71 -1.53
CA ASP A 100 11.74 4.08 -1.24
C ASP A 100 10.85 5.10 -1.98
N GLN A 101 10.37 4.79 -3.18
CA GLN A 101 9.35 5.57 -3.91
C GLN A 101 8.02 5.64 -3.16
N VAL A 102 7.57 4.50 -2.59
CA VAL A 102 6.35 4.42 -1.79
C VAL A 102 6.52 5.20 -0.48
N GLU A 103 7.65 5.06 0.21
CA GLU A 103 7.94 5.79 1.44
C GLU A 103 7.88 7.31 1.22
N ALA A 104 8.48 7.81 0.13
CA ALA A 104 8.48 9.23 -0.20
C ALA A 104 7.05 9.76 -0.45
N ARG A 105 6.25 9.05 -1.25
CA ARG A 105 4.85 9.42 -1.54
C ARG A 105 3.97 9.40 -0.30
N VAL A 106 4.16 8.41 0.58
CA VAL A 106 3.45 8.34 1.86
C VAL A 106 3.77 9.54 2.74
N ARG A 107 5.05 9.93 2.85
CA ARG A 107 5.44 11.12 3.63
C ARG A 107 4.82 12.40 3.09
N GLU A 108 4.84 12.56 1.76
CA GLU A 108 4.19 13.70 1.11
C GLU A 108 2.68 13.70 1.38
N LEU A 109 2.02 12.56 1.25
CA LEU A 109 0.59 12.42 1.52
C LEU A 109 0.25 12.82 2.95
N VAL A 110 0.99 12.32 3.95
CA VAL A 110 0.74 12.67 5.35
C VAL A 110 0.89 14.16 5.59
N ASN A 111 1.94 14.79 5.06
CA ASN A 111 2.13 16.23 5.19
C ASN A 111 0.92 17.01 4.64
N ARG A 112 0.40 16.63 3.46
CA ARG A 112 -0.78 17.28 2.86
C ARG A 112 -2.09 17.05 3.64
N LEU A 113 -2.17 16.01 4.45
CA LEU A 113 -3.34 15.70 5.28
C LEU A 113 -3.28 16.39 6.66
N GLU A 114 -2.11 16.89 7.06
CA GLU A 114 -1.92 17.64 8.31
C GLU A 114 -2.11 19.16 8.15
N GLU A 115 -2.15 19.66 6.92
CA GLU A 115 -2.46 21.07 6.58
C GLU A 115 -3.97 21.36 6.65
#